data_AF-A0A519K903-F1
#
_entry.id   AF-A0A519K903-F1
#
_cell.length_a   1.000
_cell.length_b   1.000
_cell.length_c   1.000
_cell.angle_alpha   90.00
_cell.angle_beta   90.00
_cell.angle_gamma   90.00
#
_symmetry.space_group_name_H-M   'P 1'
#
loop_
_entity.id
_entity.type
_entity.pdbx_description
1 polymer ?
#
loop_
_entity_poly.entity_id
_entity_poly.type
_entity_poly.pdbx_seq_one_letter_code
_entity_poly.pdbx_strand_id
1 'polypeptide(L)'
;MKKVGNHNSISGILIFSLALMLNFSITSSAQEAPKTPAASLTATAPAAPAAGTAAPAAGAGDAAKGKELFKANCAACHKLDARQTGPALRNVADRHDMAWIYKWVHNSSEMIKSGDAQANALFAEYKSVMTAFPQLSNADIDNIIAYTSTPKEEPKMAGGGTGGTPRTAAPASDISNGLILGILIFVLAALIVMLVLVNRVLRKIAKSNGIVVPEKEPGVPIWKAFARNQFLVFVTTVILMLAAGYYVYGYLMQVGVDQNYQPIQPIHYSHRIHAGSNQINCKYCHSSARVSKNAGIPSLNVCMNCHKNIAEVSDTTNTDGYGKPFYDAQIQKLYDAVGWDKGAQKYTGKTTPVKWVRIHNLPDFAYFNHSQHVTVAGVECQTCHGPVQTFEIMKQFSPLTMGWCIDCHRKTDVKMEGNDYYKKIHDELSKKYGVDKLTAAQMGGLECGKCHY
;
A
#
# COMPACT_ATOMS: atom_id res chain seq x y z
N MET A 1 -22.79 -69.16 0.44
CA MET A 1 -22.14 -68.18 -0.47
C MET A 1 -22.50 -66.77 -0.01
N LYS A 2 -21.49 -65.89 0.09
CA LYS A 2 -21.53 -64.56 0.72
C LYS A 2 -22.57 -63.64 0.07
N LYS A 3 -23.35 -62.92 0.90
CA LYS A 3 -24.15 -61.77 0.48
C LYS A 3 -23.20 -60.64 0.04
N VAL A 4 -23.27 -60.28 -1.23
CA VAL A 4 -22.56 -59.13 -1.81
C VAL A 4 -23.28 -57.86 -1.34
N GLY A 5 -22.57 -57.00 -0.61
CA GLY A 5 -23.08 -55.72 -0.14
C GLY A 5 -23.34 -54.80 -1.33
N ASN A 6 -24.36 -53.96 -1.23
CA ASN A 6 -24.65 -52.91 -2.19
C ASN A 6 -23.69 -51.73 -1.94
N HIS A 7 -22.70 -51.55 -2.81
CA HIS A 7 -21.63 -50.54 -2.66
C HIS A 7 -22.01 -49.13 -3.15
N ASN A 8 -23.27 -48.88 -3.52
CA ASN A 8 -23.70 -47.57 -4.00
C ASN A 8 -24.63 -46.90 -2.96
N SER A 9 -24.05 -46.50 -1.82
CA SER A 9 -24.75 -45.65 -0.86
C SER A 9 -24.86 -44.24 -1.45
N ILE A 10 -26.05 -43.88 -1.93
CA ILE A 10 -26.42 -42.51 -2.33
C ILE A 10 -26.09 -41.51 -1.20
N SER A 11 -26.14 -41.96 0.06
CA SER A 11 -25.75 -41.18 1.24
C SER A 11 -24.26 -40.83 1.23
N GLY A 12 -23.39 -41.75 0.80
CA GLY A 12 -21.95 -41.50 0.64
C GLY A 12 -21.65 -40.47 -0.45
N ILE A 13 -22.38 -40.54 -1.57
CA ILE A 13 -22.25 -39.58 -2.68
C ILE A 13 -22.72 -38.19 -2.24
N LEU A 14 -23.83 -38.08 -1.50
CA LEU A 14 -24.34 -36.80 -0.99
C LEU A 14 -23.39 -36.18 0.05
N ILE A 15 -22.82 -36.98 0.95
CA ILE A 15 -21.85 -36.50 1.94
C ILE A 15 -20.56 -36.04 1.25
N PHE A 16 -20.09 -36.78 0.23
CA PHE A 16 -18.91 -36.39 -0.53
C PHE A 16 -19.13 -35.10 -1.34
N SER A 17 -20.29 -34.96 -1.99
CA SER A 17 -20.67 -33.74 -2.72
C SER A 17 -20.84 -32.52 -1.80
N LEU A 18 -21.41 -32.70 -0.61
CA LEU A 18 -21.54 -31.64 0.39
C LEU A 18 -20.16 -31.22 0.94
N ALA A 19 -19.28 -32.19 1.20
CA ALA A 19 -17.90 -31.93 1.62
C ALA A 19 -17.08 -31.23 0.54
N LEU A 20 -17.30 -31.57 -0.74
CA LEU A 20 -16.67 -30.90 -1.88
C LEU A 20 -17.16 -29.44 -2.00
N MET A 21 -18.47 -29.20 -1.91
CA MET A 21 -19.08 -27.85 -1.91
C MET A 21 -18.59 -26.97 -0.75
N LEU A 22 -18.42 -27.55 0.44
CA LEU A 22 -17.89 -26.85 1.61
C LEU A 22 -16.40 -26.51 1.47
N ASN A 23 -15.59 -27.41 0.88
CA ASN A 23 -14.16 -27.13 0.63
C ASN A 23 -13.96 -26.00 -0.40
N PHE A 24 -14.78 -25.93 -1.45
CA PHE A 24 -14.69 -24.85 -2.45
C PHE A 24 -15.25 -23.51 -1.95
N SER A 25 -16.19 -23.53 -1.00
CA SER A 25 -16.75 -22.29 -0.39
C SER A 25 -15.75 -21.58 0.55
N ILE A 26 -14.81 -22.31 1.16
CA ILE A 26 -13.88 -21.75 2.16
C ILE A 26 -12.64 -21.11 1.49
N THR A 27 -12.31 -21.48 0.24
CA THR A 27 -11.16 -20.94 -0.49
C THR A 27 -11.41 -19.59 -1.17
N SER A 28 -12.63 -19.05 -1.12
CA SER A 28 -12.96 -17.75 -1.71
C SER A 28 -12.72 -16.55 -0.78
N SER A 29 -12.32 -16.81 0.47
CA SER A 29 -11.79 -15.79 1.38
C SER A 29 -10.26 -15.76 1.24
N ALA A 30 -9.76 -14.58 0.88
CA ALA A 30 -8.39 -14.26 0.51
C ALA A 30 -7.28 -14.99 1.29
N GLN A 31 -6.25 -15.40 0.54
CA GLN A 31 -4.93 -15.78 1.05
C GLN A 31 -4.34 -14.63 1.87
N GLU A 32 -4.33 -14.76 3.18
CA GLU A 32 -3.40 -14.04 4.04
C GLU A 32 -2.07 -14.81 4.01
N ALA A 33 -0.99 -14.13 3.61
CA ALA A 33 0.31 -14.76 3.42
C ALA A 33 0.87 -15.35 4.73
N PRO A 34 1.55 -16.52 4.69
CA PRO A 34 2.14 -17.11 5.89
C PRO A 34 3.32 -16.25 6.38
N LYS A 35 3.24 -15.80 7.64
CA LYS A 35 4.36 -15.22 8.38
C LYS A 35 5.37 -16.34 8.69
N THR A 36 6.54 -16.31 8.08
CA THR A 36 7.64 -17.22 8.37
C THR A 36 8.17 -16.99 9.80
N PRO A 37 8.44 -18.04 10.60
CA PRO A 37 9.01 -17.89 11.94
C PRO A 37 10.52 -17.66 11.86
N ALA A 38 11.00 -16.55 12.42
CA ALA A 38 12.42 -16.28 12.61
C ALA A 38 12.97 -17.15 13.75
N ALA A 39 14.09 -17.83 13.48
CA ALA A 39 14.80 -18.70 14.41
C ALA A 39 15.35 -17.91 15.60
N SER A 40 15.09 -18.43 16.80
CA SER A 40 15.61 -17.95 18.08
C SER A 40 17.06 -18.39 18.28
N LEU A 41 17.99 -17.43 18.32
CA LEU A 41 19.33 -17.62 18.88
C LEU A 41 19.39 -16.90 20.24
N THR A 42 19.39 -17.69 21.30
CA THR A 42 19.65 -17.26 22.68
C THR A 42 21.15 -17.15 22.89
N ALA A 43 21.64 -15.95 23.22
CA ALA A 43 22.94 -15.76 23.84
C ALA A 43 22.80 -14.85 25.06
N THR A 44 23.25 -15.36 26.19
CA THR A 44 23.10 -14.82 27.53
C THR A 44 24.34 -14.01 27.94
N ALA A 45 24.13 -13.05 28.85
CA ALA A 45 25.08 -12.40 29.77
C ALA A 45 25.63 -11.01 29.35
N PRO A 46 26.13 -10.19 30.31
CA PRO A 46 25.56 -9.83 31.62
C PRO A 46 25.38 -8.30 31.76
N ALA A 47 24.64 -7.86 32.78
CA ALA A 47 24.38 -6.47 33.10
C ALA A 47 25.40 -5.88 34.11
N ALA A 48 25.86 -4.64 33.86
CA ALA A 48 26.16 -3.56 34.84
C ALA A 48 26.97 -2.42 34.18
N PRO A 49 27.04 -1.21 34.76
CA PRO A 49 26.01 -0.41 35.41
C PRO A 49 25.84 0.98 34.72
N ALA A 50 24.75 1.67 35.05
CA ALA A 50 24.47 3.04 34.64
C ALA A 50 25.48 4.03 35.26
N ALA A 51 26.04 4.92 34.43
CA ALA A 51 26.85 6.04 34.87
C ALA A 51 26.31 7.37 34.32
N GLY A 52 25.80 8.17 35.26
CA GLY A 52 26.08 9.60 35.40
C GLY A 52 25.82 10.53 34.21
N THR A 53 24.69 11.24 34.27
CA THR A 53 24.54 12.57 33.67
C THR A 53 25.57 13.54 34.25
N ALA A 54 26.66 13.78 33.52
CA ALA A 54 27.55 14.91 33.77
C ALA A 54 27.08 16.12 32.95
N ALA A 55 26.92 17.26 33.62
CA ALA A 55 26.68 18.55 32.97
C ALA A 55 27.88 18.93 32.08
N PRO A 56 27.67 19.56 30.90
CA PRO A 56 28.78 19.92 30.03
C PRO A 56 29.59 21.09 30.61
N ALA A 57 30.91 21.00 30.41
CA ALA A 57 31.87 22.05 30.72
C ALA A 57 31.64 23.30 29.83
N ALA A 58 31.92 24.47 30.39
CA ALA A 58 31.83 25.76 29.73
C ALA A 58 32.70 25.78 28.46
N GLY A 59 32.07 26.04 27.30
CA GLY A 59 32.70 26.08 25.98
C GLY A 59 32.12 25.10 24.96
N ALA A 60 31.28 24.15 25.38
CA ALA A 60 30.55 23.29 24.45
C ALA A 60 29.23 23.95 24.03
N GLY A 61 29.07 24.25 22.75
CA GLY A 61 27.82 24.77 22.19
C GLY A 61 26.60 23.90 22.49
N ASP A 62 25.42 24.48 22.41
CA ASP A 62 24.13 23.81 22.58
C ASP A 62 23.79 23.00 21.31
N ALA A 63 23.94 21.66 21.40
CA ALA A 63 23.68 20.75 20.29
C ALA A 63 22.22 20.76 19.81
N ALA A 64 21.24 21.11 20.67
CA ALA A 64 19.85 21.20 20.26
C ALA A 64 19.62 22.43 19.38
N LYS A 65 20.14 23.60 19.80
CA LYS A 65 20.14 24.81 18.96
C LYS A 65 20.96 24.64 17.70
N GLY A 66 22.10 23.94 17.80
CA GLY A 66 22.94 23.57 16.67
C GLY A 66 22.22 22.77 15.61
N LYS A 67 21.36 21.82 16.02
CA LYS A 67 20.54 21.01 15.11
C LYS A 67 19.56 21.87 14.31
N GLU A 68 18.94 22.86 14.94
CA GLU A 68 18.01 23.78 14.26
C GLU A 68 18.75 24.66 13.24
N LEU A 69 19.87 25.26 13.65
CA LEU A 69 20.72 26.08 12.79
C LEU A 69 21.29 25.28 11.61
N PHE A 70 21.74 24.05 11.86
CA PHE A 70 22.21 23.14 10.83
C PHE A 70 21.11 22.80 9.83
N LYS A 71 19.90 22.50 10.30
CA LYS A 71 18.75 22.20 9.43
C LYS A 71 18.37 23.39 8.56
N ALA A 72 18.47 24.60 9.10
CA ALA A 72 18.11 25.83 8.38
C ALA A 72 19.16 26.23 7.33
N ASN A 73 20.46 26.09 7.63
CA ASN A 73 21.52 26.71 6.83
C ASN A 73 22.48 25.73 6.14
N CYS A 74 22.64 24.51 6.67
CA CYS A 74 23.72 23.60 6.27
C CYS A 74 23.22 22.29 5.63
N ALA A 75 22.06 21.79 6.08
CA ALA A 75 21.51 20.48 5.71
C ALA A 75 21.15 20.32 4.22
N ALA A 76 21.07 21.44 3.47
CA ALA A 76 20.87 21.42 2.03
C ALA A 76 22.09 20.86 1.28
N CYS A 77 23.30 21.09 1.80
CA CYS A 77 24.57 20.75 1.14
C CYS A 77 25.41 19.74 1.91
N HIS A 78 25.18 19.59 3.22
CA HIS A 78 25.96 18.71 4.10
C HIS A 78 25.09 17.67 4.80
N LYS A 79 25.64 16.47 4.93
CA LYS A 79 25.15 15.41 5.84
C LYS A 79 26.17 15.19 6.94
N LEU A 80 25.74 14.60 8.07
CA LEU A 80 26.67 14.31 9.15
C LEU A 80 27.63 13.18 8.76
N ASP A 81 27.10 12.05 8.30
CA ASP A 81 27.88 10.82 8.12
C ASP A 81 28.09 10.41 6.65
N ALA A 82 27.70 11.25 5.69
CA ALA A 82 27.76 10.92 4.27
C ALA A 82 28.20 12.12 3.41
N ARG A 83 28.79 11.82 2.24
CA ARG A 83 29.12 12.81 1.22
C ARG A 83 27.85 13.28 0.50
N GLN A 84 27.72 14.59 0.27
CA GLN A 84 26.67 15.18 -0.58
C GLN A 84 27.32 16.24 -1.50
N THR A 85 26.78 17.46 -1.55
CA THR A 85 27.40 18.59 -2.26
C THR A 85 28.71 19.00 -1.57
N GLY A 86 28.73 18.97 -0.24
CA GLY A 86 29.91 19.16 0.59
C GLY A 86 30.35 17.88 1.33
N PRO A 87 31.46 17.95 2.08
CA PRO A 87 31.94 16.86 2.92
C PRO A 87 30.97 16.50 4.05
N ALA A 88 31.10 15.27 4.55
CA ALA A 88 30.46 14.82 5.78
C ALA A 88 30.97 15.66 6.95
N LEU A 89 30.05 16.16 7.81
CA LEU A 89 30.40 17.09 8.89
C LEU A 89 30.54 16.45 10.27
N ARG A 90 30.28 15.14 10.42
CA ARG A 90 30.50 14.42 11.70
C ARG A 90 31.91 14.68 12.20
N ASN A 91 32.01 15.19 13.42
CA ASN A 91 33.26 15.52 14.10
C ASN A 91 34.21 16.37 13.25
N VAL A 92 33.69 17.38 12.53
CA VAL A 92 34.54 18.26 11.71
C VAL A 92 35.56 19.04 12.54
N ALA A 93 35.26 19.28 13.82
CA ALA A 93 36.17 19.87 14.81
C ALA A 93 37.48 19.08 14.99
N ASP A 94 37.48 17.77 14.70
CA ASP A 94 38.67 16.93 14.80
C ASP A 94 39.57 17.07 13.56
N ARG A 95 39.01 17.59 12.45
CA ARG A 95 39.71 17.72 11.15
C ARG A 95 40.25 19.12 10.91
N HIS A 96 39.66 20.15 11.52
CA HIS A 96 40.04 21.54 11.34
C HIS A 96 39.90 22.32 12.65
N ASP A 97 40.82 23.26 12.89
CA ASP A 97 40.77 24.13 14.05
C ASP A 97 39.53 25.04 14.03
N MET A 98 38.95 25.34 15.21
CA MET A 98 37.78 26.22 15.31
C MET A 98 38.02 27.60 14.69
N ALA A 99 39.21 28.16 14.85
CA ALA A 99 39.57 29.44 14.24
C ALA A 99 39.55 29.41 12.71
N TRP A 100 39.87 28.25 12.11
CA TRP A 100 39.75 28.03 10.66
C TRP A 100 38.29 27.85 10.27
N ILE A 101 37.51 27.08 11.03
CA ILE A 101 36.09 26.83 10.79
C ILE A 101 35.28 28.14 10.81
N TYR A 102 35.53 29.06 11.76
CA TYR A 102 34.86 30.36 11.78
C TYR A 102 35.09 31.13 10.48
N LYS A 103 36.36 31.24 10.04
CA LYS A 103 36.71 31.92 8.78
C LYS A 103 36.07 31.24 7.57
N TRP A 104 36.06 29.91 7.55
CA TRP A 104 35.50 29.13 6.45
C TRP A 104 33.98 29.31 6.33
N VAL A 105 33.26 29.24 7.45
CA VAL A 105 31.80 29.43 7.49
C VAL A 105 31.41 30.85 7.12
N HIS A 106 32.15 31.85 7.59
CA HIS A 106 31.90 33.24 7.24
C HIS A 106 32.19 33.53 5.76
N ASN A 107 33.33 33.07 5.21
CA ASN A 107 33.68 33.34 3.83
C ASN A 107 34.70 32.34 3.23
N SER A 108 34.21 31.17 2.79
CA SER A 108 35.06 30.15 2.13
C SER A 108 35.73 30.66 0.83
N SER A 109 35.06 31.55 0.09
CA SER A 109 35.57 32.07 -1.19
C SER A 109 36.83 32.93 -1.01
N GLU A 110 36.90 33.69 0.08
CA GLU A 110 38.06 34.50 0.41
C GLU A 110 39.26 33.63 0.79
N MET A 111 39.04 32.53 1.52
CA MET A 111 40.09 31.57 1.86
C MET A 111 40.65 30.82 0.65
N ILE A 112 39.78 30.46 -0.30
CA ILE A 112 40.20 29.85 -1.57
C ILE A 112 41.06 30.86 -2.37
N LYS A 113 40.60 32.11 -2.48
CA LYS A 113 41.32 33.18 -3.19
C LYS A 113 42.64 33.59 -2.53
N SER A 114 42.71 33.56 -1.20
CA SER A 114 43.93 33.90 -0.45
C SER A 114 45.01 32.81 -0.53
N GLY A 115 44.71 31.67 -1.16
CA GLY A 115 45.68 30.60 -1.38
C GLY A 115 45.78 29.60 -0.24
N ASP A 116 44.84 29.56 0.70
CA ASP A 116 44.84 28.60 1.81
C ASP A 116 44.86 27.15 1.28
N ALA A 117 45.82 26.35 1.76
CA ALA A 117 46.08 25.02 1.22
C ALA A 117 44.93 24.04 1.50
N GLN A 118 44.28 24.13 2.67
CA GLN A 118 43.17 23.26 3.05
C GLN A 118 41.90 23.63 2.29
N ALA A 119 41.64 24.94 2.14
CA ALA A 119 40.56 25.49 1.33
C ALA A 119 40.64 25.05 -0.14
N ASN A 120 41.83 25.16 -0.74
CA ASN A 120 42.05 24.79 -2.13
C ASN A 120 41.97 23.28 -2.37
N ALA A 121 42.44 22.46 -1.42
CA ALA A 121 42.28 21.00 -1.50
C ALA A 121 40.80 20.59 -1.45
N LEU A 122 40.01 21.18 -0.54
CA LEU A 122 38.57 20.95 -0.46
C LEU A 122 37.86 21.41 -1.73
N PHE A 123 38.22 22.58 -2.27
CA PHE A 123 37.63 23.06 -3.52
C PHE A 123 37.98 22.16 -4.72
N ALA A 124 39.21 21.66 -4.80
CA ALA A 124 39.61 20.74 -5.87
C ALA A 124 38.83 19.42 -5.83
N GLU A 125 38.51 18.92 -4.64
CA GLU A 125 37.79 17.66 -4.46
C GLU A 125 36.27 17.80 -4.69
N TYR A 126 35.65 18.86 -4.17
CA TYR A 126 34.19 19.03 -4.20
C TYR A 126 33.72 19.91 -5.35
N LYS A 127 34.63 20.71 -5.95
CA LYS A 127 34.38 21.63 -7.08
C LYS A 127 33.15 22.51 -6.90
N SER A 128 32.80 22.79 -5.65
CA SER A 128 31.62 23.54 -5.22
C SER A 128 32.06 24.58 -4.21
N VAL A 129 31.61 25.82 -4.39
CA VAL A 129 31.89 26.92 -3.46
C VAL A 129 30.81 26.93 -2.39
N MET A 130 31.22 26.95 -1.11
CA MET A 130 30.27 27.08 -0.01
C MET A 130 29.80 28.54 0.09
N THR A 131 28.48 28.75 0.15
CA THR A 131 27.90 30.08 0.39
C THR A 131 28.49 30.70 1.66
N ALA A 132 28.75 32.00 1.62
CA ALA A 132 29.22 32.75 2.78
C ALA A 132 28.08 32.94 3.80
N PHE A 133 28.35 32.69 5.08
CA PHE A 133 27.40 32.92 6.18
C PHE A 133 27.91 34.01 7.15
N PRO A 134 28.07 35.27 6.70
CA PRO A 134 28.55 36.36 7.57
C PRO A 134 27.60 36.68 8.74
N GLN A 135 26.34 36.27 8.63
CA GLN A 135 25.29 36.52 9.62
C GLN A 135 25.31 35.56 10.83
N LEU A 136 25.99 34.42 10.74
CA LEU A 136 26.06 33.46 11.85
C LEU A 136 27.14 33.93 12.83
N SER A 137 26.82 34.12 14.10
CA SER A 137 27.85 34.47 15.11
C SER A 137 28.77 33.30 15.41
N ASN A 138 29.94 33.54 16.00
CA ASN A 138 30.82 32.45 16.47
C ASN A 138 30.10 31.49 17.41
N ALA A 139 29.21 32.00 18.27
CA ALA A 139 28.40 31.17 19.16
C ALA A 139 27.39 30.30 18.39
N ASP A 140 26.82 30.78 17.29
CA ASP A 140 25.94 29.98 16.42
C ASP A 140 26.74 28.86 15.74
N ILE A 141 27.97 29.17 15.30
CA ILE A 141 28.89 28.19 14.72
C ILE A 141 29.27 27.15 15.78
N ASP A 142 29.59 27.55 17.01
CA ASP A 142 29.89 26.64 18.12
C ASP A 142 28.72 25.68 18.41
N ASN A 143 27.47 26.18 18.37
CA ASN A 143 26.28 25.35 18.52
C ASN A 143 26.17 24.33 17.37
N ILE A 144 26.36 24.77 16.11
CA ILE A 144 26.34 23.88 14.94
C ILE A 144 27.42 22.80 15.07
N ILE A 145 28.64 23.18 15.44
CA ILE A 145 29.75 22.23 15.63
C ILE A 145 29.43 21.24 16.76
N ALA A 146 28.91 21.71 17.89
CA ALA A 146 28.50 20.85 18.99
C ALA A 146 27.45 19.80 18.55
N TYR A 147 26.52 20.17 17.66
CA TYR A 147 25.61 19.22 17.03
C TYR A 147 26.34 18.21 16.13
N THR A 148 27.28 18.65 15.29
CA THR A 148 28.03 17.75 14.41
C THR A 148 28.96 16.79 15.15
N SER A 149 29.37 17.14 16.38
CA SER A 149 30.22 16.32 17.26
C SER A 149 29.43 15.36 18.15
N THR A 150 28.10 15.34 18.05
CA THR A 150 27.29 14.34 18.74
C THR A 150 27.67 12.92 18.27
N PRO A 151 27.76 11.92 19.17
CA PRO A 151 27.97 10.54 18.76
C PRO A 151 26.90 10.10 17.76
N LYS A 152 27.29 9.33 16.75
CA LYS A 152 26.36 8.72 15.80
C LYS A 152 25.37 7.87 16.60
N GLU A 153 24.10 8.26 16.63
CA GLU A 153 23.07 7.45 17.25
C GLU A 153 23.02 6.10 16.53
N GLU A 154 23.41 5.04 17.24
CA GLU A 154 23.20 3.69 16.76
C GLU A 154 21.69 3.45 16.65
N PRO A 155 21.21 2.81 15.57
CA PRO A 155 19.81 2.55 15.41
C PRO A 155 19.33 1.67 16.56
N LYS A 156 18.65 2.28 17.54
CA LYS A 156 17.85 1.53 18.50
C LYS A 156 16.83 0.77 17.67
N MET A 157 17.01 -0.55 17.56
CA MET A 157 15.91 -1.43 17.19
C MET A 157 14.79 -1.16 18.20
N ALA A 158 13.76 -0.45 17.75
CA ALA A 158 12.57 -0.24 18.55
C ALA A 158 11.95 -1.62 18.80
N GLY A 159 12.16 -2.12 20.01
CA GLY A 159 11.46 -3.28 20.54
C GLY A 159 9.96 -3.03 20.46
N GLY A 160 9.23 -4.08 20.08
CA GLY A 160 7.78 -4.05 19.92
C GLY A 160 7.10 -3.53 21.19
N GLY A 161 6.53 -2.33 21.08
CA GLY A 161 5.57 -1.81 22.05
C GLY A 161 4.24 -2.53 21.89
N THR A 162 3.96 -3.44 22.82
CA THR A 162 2.63 -4.03 23.01
C THR A 162 1.63 -2.95 23.40
N GLY A 163 0.49 -2.93 22.68
CA GLY A 163 -0.82 -2.55 23.21
C GLY A 163 -1.02 -1.08 23.58
N GLY A 164 -1.21 -0.23 22.57
CA GLY A 164 -1.84 1.09 22.73
C GLY A 164 -3.16 1.12 21.97
N THR A 165 -4.27 1.04 22.69
CA THR A 165 -5.65 1.11 22.18
C THR A 165 -5.87 2.40 21.38
N PRO A 166 -6.46 2.37 20.16
CA PRO A 166 -6.77 3.59 19.43
C PRO A 166 -7.88 4.36 20.13
N ARG A 167 -7.60 5.62 20.49
CA ARG A 167 -8.61 6.61 20.85
C ARG A 167 -9.22 7.15 19.55
N THR A 168 -10.36 6.59 19.15
CA THR A 168 -11.21 7.11 18.08
C THR A 168 -11.92 8.38 18.53
N ALA A 169 -11.77 9.45 17.73
CA ALA A 169 -12.73 10.54 17.68
C ALA A 169 -14.10 9.99 17.25
N ALA A 170 -15.15 10.58 17.81
CA ALA A 170 -16.51 10.07 17.81
C ALA A 170 -17.10 9.81 16.41
N PRO A 171 -17.68 8.62 16.18
CA PRO A 171 -18.77 8.45 15.25
C PRO A 171 -20.12 8.41 16.00
N ALA A 172 -21.16 8.89 15.32
CA ALA A 172 -22.54 8.63 15.69
C ALA A 172 -22.74 7.14 15.99
N SER A 173 -23.60 6.85 16.97
CA SER A 173 -23.87 5.52 17.51
C SER A 173 -24.39 4.55 16.44
N ASP A 174 -23.47 3.93 15.70
CA ASP A 174 -23.74 2.74 14.92
C ASP A 174 -23.62 1.56 15.87
N ILE A 175 -24.78 1.10 16.35
CA ILE A 175 -24.87 -0.11 17.17
C ILE A 175 -24.45 -1.27 16.27
N SER A 176 -23.21 -1.74 16.42
CA SER A 176 -22.67 -2.84 15.62
C SER A 176 -23.64 -4.03 15.59
N ASN A 177 -23.88 -4.57 14.39
CA ASN A 177 -24.77 -5.73 14.18
C ASN A 177 -24.43 -6.91 15.10
N GLY A 178 -23.16 -7.05 15.52
CA GLY A 178 -22.72 -8.04 16.50
C GLY A 178 -23.26 -7.82 17.91
N LEU A 179 -23.40 -6.57 18.38
CA LEU A 179 -24.03 -6.24 19.66
C LEU A 179 -25.54 -6.49 19.61
N ILE A 180 -26.19 -6.15 18.49
CA ILE A 180 -27.62 -6.43 18.25
C ILE A 180 -27.87 -7.95 18.27
N LEU A 181 -27.05 -8.73 17.57
CA LEU A 181 -27.10 -10.20 17.60
C LEU A 181 -26.85 -10.75 19.00
N GLY A 182 -25.89 -10.20 19.73
CA GLY A 182 -25.59 -10.60 21.12
C GLY A 182 -26.78 -10.37 22.06
N ILE A 183 -27.43 -9.20 21.98
CA ILE A 183 -28.62 -8.88 22.77
C ILE A 183 -29.80 -9.78 22.37
N LEU A 184 -30.03 -10.01 21.08
CA LEU A 184 -31.10 -10.89 20.59
C LEU A 184 -30.93 -12.33 21.09
N ILE A 185 -29.71 -12.87 21.04
CA ILE A 185 -29.40 -14.22 21.55
C ILE A 185 -29.66 -14.28 23.06
N PHE A 186 -29.24 -13.25 23.81
CA PHE A 186 -29.46 -13.19 25.25
C PHE A 186 -30.95 -13.13 25.62
N VAL A 187 -31.73 -12.28 24.93
CA VAL A 187 -33.18 -12.18 25.14
C VAL A 187 -33.88 -13.49 24.77
N LEU A 188 -33.52 -14.12 23.64
CA LEU A 188 -34.08 -15.40 23.24
C LEU A 188 -33.77 -16.50 24.27
N ALA A 189 -32.52 -16.55 24.77
CA ALA A 189 -32.13 -17.49 25.81
C ALA A 189 -32.90 -17.25 27.13
N ALA A 190 -33.07 -16.00 27.55
CA ALA A 190 -33.84 -15.64 28.73
C ALA A 190 -35.32 -16.05 28.59
N LEU A 191 -35.93 -15.83 27.43
CA LEU A 191 -37.31 -16.26 27.13
C LEU A 191 -37.45 -17.79 27.14
N ILE A 192 -36.47 -18.52 26.59
CA ILE A 192 -36.45 -19.99 26.64
C ILE A 192 -36.37 -20.47 28.09
N VAL A 193 -35.50 -19.89 28.91
CA VAL A 193 -35.36 -20.24 30.33
C VAL A 193 -36.64 -19.95 31.09
N MET A 194 -37.26 -18.79 30.87
CA MET A 194 -38.55 -18.43 31.47
C MET A 194 -39.64 -19.42 31.07
N LEU A 195 -39.73 -19.80 29.80
CA LEU A 195 -40.72 -20.77 29.30
C LEU A 195 -40.54 -22.15 29.95
N VAL A 196 -39.29 -22.59 30.11
CA VAL A 196 -38.96 -23.85 30.80
C VAL A 196 -39.38 -23.80 32.28
N LEU A 197 -39.11 -22.69 32.97
CA LEU A 197 -39.52 -22.47 34.37
C LEU A 197 -41.04 -22.48 34.52
N VAL A 198 -41.76 -21.74 33.67
CA VAL A 198 -43.24 -21.70 33.66
C VAL A 198 -43.81 -23.09 33.41
N ASN A 199 -43.31 -23.82 32.41
CA ASN A 199 -43.77 -25.18 32.11
C ASN A 199 -43.48 -26.15 33.28
N ARG A 200 -42.34 -26.00 33.96
CA ARG A 200 -42.00 -26.80 35.15
C ARG A 200 -42.95 -26.51 36.32
N VAL A 201 -43.31 -25.24 36.54
CA VAL A 201 -44.27 -24.83 37.58
C VAL A 201 -45.68 -25.31 37.25
N LEU A 202 -46.16 -25.11 36.02
CA LEU A 202 -47.47 -25.57 35.56
C LEU A 202 -47.62 -27.09 35.69
N ARG A 203 -46.60 -27.87 35.34
CA ARG A 203 -46.60 -29.33 35.54
C ARG A 203 -46.62 -29.72 37.02
N LYS A 204 -45.92 -28.96 37.88
CA LYS A 204 -45.91 -29.21 39.33
C LYS A 204 -47.28 -28.94 39.96
N ILE A 205 -47.96 -27.88 39.52
CA ILE A 205 -49.33 -27.52 39.94
C ILE A 205 -50.37 -28.51 39.39
N ALA A 206 -50.25 -28.91 38.12
CA ALA A 206 -51.13 -29.92 37.53
C ALA A 206 -51.04 -31.26 38.28
N LYS A 207 -49.82 -31.66 38.70
CA LYS A 207 -49.59 -32.86 39.50
C LYS A 207 -50.16 -32.76 40.91
N SER A 208 -50.13 -31.59 41.55
CA SER A 208 -50.72 -31.39 42.88
C SER A 208 -52.25 -31.32 42.88
N ASN A 209 -52.87 -30.99 41.74
CA ASN A 209 -54.32 -30.85 41.59
C ASN A 209 -55.00 -32.09 40.97
N GLY A 210 -54.30 -33.24 40.89
CA GLY A 210 -54.90 -34.50 40.42
C GLY A 210 -55.19 -34.56 38.91
N ILE A 211 -54.66 -33.63 38.12
CA ILE A 211 -54.85 -33.62 36.66
C ILE A 211 -53.79 -34.53 36.03
N VAL A 212 -54.23 -35.60 35.38
CA VAL A 212 -53.37 -36.52 34.62
C VAL A 212 -52.83 -35.77 33.40
N VAL A 213 -51.59 -35.27 33.48
CA VAL A 213 -50.89 -34.68 32.33
C VAL A 213 -50.50 -35.84 31.41
N PRO A 214 -51.02 -35.92 30.17
CA PRO A 214 -50.65 -37.01 29.27
C PRO A 214 -49.14 -37.00 29.03
N GLU A 215 -48.53 -38.19 29.07
CA GLU A 215 -47.11 -38.34 28.73
C GLU A 215 -46.90 -37.82 27.30
N LYS A 216 -45.91 -36.93 27.14
CA LYS A 216 -45.59 -36.37 25.84
C LYS A 216 -45.05 -37.50 24.98
N GLU A 217 -45.83 -37.95 24.01
CA GLU A 217 -45.36 -38.93 23.03
C GLU A 217 -44.02 -38.48 22.43
N PRO A 218 -43.08 -39.40 22.20
CA PRO A 218 -41.78 -39.05 21.65
C PRO A 218 -41.98 -38.32 20.32
N GLY A 219 -41.72 -37.01 20.33
CA GLY A 219 -41.85 -36.17 19.15
C GLY A 219 -41.00 -36.75 18.02
N VAL A 220 -41.54 -36.75 16.81
CA VAL A 220 -40.77 -37.16 15.63
C VAL A 220 -39.50 -36.31 15.53
N PRO A 221 -38.32 -36.92 15.31
CA PRO A 221 -37.08 -36.18 15.06
C PRO A 221 -37.27 -35.16 13.94
N ILE A 222 -36.69 -33.96 14.09
CA ILE A 222 -36.88 -32.82 13.17
C ILE A 222 -36.61 -33.22 11.71
N TRP A 223 -35.60 -34.04 11.44
CA TRP A 223 -35.28 -34.55 10.10
C TRP A 223 -36.39 -35.43 9.51
N LYS A 224 -37.02 -36.28 10.33
CA LYS A 224 -38.18 -37.09 9.90
C LYS A 224 -39.41 -36.21 9.70
N ALA A 225 -39.64 -35.21 10.56
CA ALA A 225 -40.73 -34.25 10.40
C ALA A 225 -40.56 -33.40 9.12
N PHE A 226 -39.33 -33.00 8.81
CA PHE A 226 -38.96 -32.30 7.59
C PHE A 226 -39.15 -33.18 6.35
N ALA A 227 -38.59 -34.40 6.33
CA ALA A 227 -38.72 -35.31 5.21
C ALA A 227 -40.18 -35.74 4.93
N ARG A 228 -41.03 -35.77 5.96
CA ARG A 228 -42.47 -36.05 5.83
C ARG A 228 -43.25 -34.86 5.26
N ASN A 229 -42.74 -33.64 5.41
CA ASN A 229 -43.34 -32.44 4.87
C ASN A 229 -42.82 -32.18 3.44
N GLN A 230 -43.52 -32.74 2.45
CA GLN A 230 -43.15 -32.63 1.04
C GLN A 230 -43.04 -31.17 0.56
N PHE A 231 -43.83 -30.24 1.12
CA PHE A 231 -43.73 -28.82 0.79
C PHE A 231 -42.40 -28.21 1.27
N LEU A 232 -41.97 -28.51 2.51
CA LEU A 232 -40.68 -28.02 3.02
C LEU A 232 -39.50 -28.63 2.26
N VAL A 233 -39.55 -29.91 1.91
CA VAL A 233 -38.52 -30.57 1.08
C VAL A 233 -38.47 -29.93 -0.31
N PHE A 234 -39.61 -29.65 -0.93
CA PHE A 234 -39.66 -28.98 -2.22
C PHE A 234 -39.06 -27.57 -2.16
N VAL A 235 -39.52 -26.73 -1.22
CA VAL A 235 -39.05 -25.35 -1.06
C VAL A 235 -37.55 -25.30 -0.79
N THR A 236 -37.04 -26.15 0.11
CA THR A 236 -35.60 -26.21 0.40
C THR A 236 -34.79 -26.70 -0.79
N THR A 237 -35.29 -27.68 -1.55
CA THR A 237 -34.62 -28.15 -2.77
C THR A 237 -34.53 -27.04 -3.81
N VAL A 238 -35.61 -26.28 -4.03
CA VAL A 238 -35.63 -25.13 -4.93
C VAL A 238 -34.62 -24.06 -4.47
N ILE A 239 -34.60 -23.73 -3.17
CA ILE A 239 -33.63 -22.77 -2.61
C ILE A 239 -32.19 -23.26 -2.83
N LEU A 240 -31.90 -24.53 -2.57
CA LEU A 240 -30.58 -25.10 -2.77
C LEU A 240 -30.16 -25.11 -4.24
N MET A 241 -31.09 -25.37 -5.17
CA MET A 241 -30.82 -25.26 -6.60
C MET A 241 -30.53 -23.82 -7.03
N LEU A 242 -31.30 -22.84 -6.55
CA LEU A 242 -31.07 -21.43 -6.85
C LEU A 242 -29.74 -20.95 -6.25
N ALA A 243 -29.42 -21.37 -5.03
CA ALA A 243 -28.14 -21.09 -4.40
C ALA A 243 -26.98 -21.70 -5.20
N ALA A 244 -27.09 -22.98 -5.60
CA ALA A 244 -26.09 -23.62 -6.44
C ALA A 244 -25.90 -22.88 -7.77
N GLY A 245 -27.00 -22.53 -8.44
CA GLY A 245 -26.97 -21.72 -9.66
C GLY A 245 -26.28 -20.37 -9.46
N TYR A 246 -26.60 -19.67 -8.37
CA TYR A 246 -25.98 -18.40 -8.01
C TYR A 246 -24.47 -18.51 -7.77
N TYR A 247 -24.01 -19.49 -6.98
CA TYR A 247 -22.58 -19.66 -6.68
C TYR A 247 -21.79 -20.15 -7.89
N VAL A 248 -22.33 -21.07 -8.68
CA VAL A 248 -21.67 -21.55 -9.91
C VAL A 248 -21.56 -20.42 -10.92
N TYR A 249 -22.66 -19.69 -11.18
CA TYR A 249 -22.63 -18.54 -12.07
C TYR A 249 -21.66 -17.46 -11.55
N GLY A 250 -21.71 -17.14 -10.26
CA GLY A 250 -20.81 -16.19 -9.62
C GLY A 250 -19.35 -16.56 -9.80
N TYR A 251 -18.98 -17.82 -9.55
CA TYR A 251 -17.61 -18.31 -9.75
C TYR A 251 -17.16 -18.21 -11.21
N LEU A 252 -17.99 -18.65 -12.16
CA LEU A 252 -17.68 -18.59 -13.58
C LEU A 252 -17.49 -17.16 -14.09
N MET A 253 -18.27 -16.20 -13.57
CA MET A 253 -18.13 -14.78 -13.92
C MET A 253 -16.89 -14.09 -13.33
N GLN A 254 -16.18 -14.73 -12.39
CA GLN A 254 -14.90 -14.23 -11.84
C GLN A 254 -13.67 -14.80 -12.56
N VAL A 255 -13.85 -15.76 -13.48
CA VAL A 255 -12.73 -16.32 -14.24
C VAL A 255 -12.15 -15.25 -15.17
N GLY A 256 -10.83 -15.02 -15.08
CA GLY A 256 -10.13 -14.01 -15.88
C GLY A 256 -10.28 -12.57 -15.36
N VAL A 257 -10.69 -12.39 -14.10
CA VAL A 257 -10.76 -11.08 -13.44
C VAL A 257 -9.65 -10.96 -12.39
N ASP A 258 -8.60 -10.19 -12.70
CA ASP A 258 -7.41 -10.04 -11.86
C ASP A 258 -7.46 -8.82 -10.91
N GLN A 259 -8.66 -8.48 -10.41
CA GLN A 259 -8.81 -7.36 -9.48
C GLN A 259 -8.05 -7.60 -8.17
N ASN A 260 -7.48 -6.53 -7.62
CA ASN A 260 -6.65 -6.53 -6.43
C ASN A 260 -5.37 -7.39 -6.52
N TYR A 261 -4.94 -7.81 -7.71
CA TYR A 261 -3.66 -8.48 -7.89
C TYR A 261 -2.48 -7.58 -7.45
N GLN A 262 -1.63 -8.10 -6.55
CA GLN A 262 -0.54 -7.38 -5.87
C GLN A 262 0.72 -8.26 -5.76
N PRO A 263 1.52 -8.42 -6.84
CA PRO A 263 2.74 -9.21 -6.77
C PRO A 263 3.84 -8.45 -6.02
N ILE A 264 4.76 -9.22 -5.41
CA ILE A 264 5.96 -8.69 -4.80
C ILE A 264 6.91 -8.22 -5.91
N GLN A 265 7.35 -6.96 -5.84
CA GLN A 265 8.30 -6.36 -6.78
C GLN A 265 9.76 -6.57 -6.29
N PRO A 266 10.75 -6.60 -7.20
CA PRO A 266 12.17 -6.76 -6.81
C PRO A 266 12.69 -5.63 -5.88
N ILE A 267 12.20 -4.42 -6.13
CA ILE A 267 12.41 -3.24 -5.31
C ILE A 267 11.04 -2.82 -4.78
N HIS A 268 10.94 -2.61 -3.47
CA HIS A 268 9.71 -2.11 -2.85
C HIS A 268 9.54 -0.61 -3.18
N TYR A 269 8.94 -0.34 -4.33
CA TYR A 269 8.67 1.01 -4.81
C TYR A 269 7.29 1.48 -4.33
N SER A 270 7.28 2.61 -3.61
CA SER A 270 6.06 3.21 -3.06
C SER A 270 5.56 4.37 -3.93
N HIS A 271 4.39 4.19 -4.57
CA HIS A 271 3.71 5.30 -5.26
C HIS A 271 3.17 6.33 -4.27
N ARG A 272 2.80 5.91 -3.05
CA ARG A 272 2.36 6.79 -1.97
C ARG A 272 3.38 7.87 -1.64
N ILE A 273 4.67 7.53 -1.52
CA ILE A 273 5.70 8.52 -1.21
C ILE A 273 5.90 9.48 -2.40
N HIS A 274 6.03 8.94 -3.61
CA HIS A 274 6.38 9.73 -4.79
C HIS A 274 5.22 10.60 -5.30
N ALA A 275 4.07 9.98 -5.58
CA ALA A 275 2.90 10.68 -6.12
C ALA A 275 1.99 11.27 -5.02
N GLY A 276 1.97 10.68 -3.82
CA GLY A 276 1.15 11.14 -2.70
C GLY A 276 1.84 12.20 -1.86
N SER A 277 2.91 11.86 -1.13
CA SER A 277 3.56 12.81 -0.23
C SER A 277 4.32 13.91 -0.99
N ASN A 278 5.08 13.53 -2.02
CA ASN A 278 5.88 14.47 -2.79
C ASN A 278 5.14 15.10 -3.97
N GLN A 279 3.90 14.68 -4.23
CA GLN A 279 3.04 15.22 -5.30
C GLN A 279 3.70 15.22 -6.69
N ILE A 280 4.58 14.25 -6.96
CA ILE A 280 5.23 14.11 -8.26
C ILE A 280 4.17 13.75 -9.30
N ASN A 281 4.09 14.54 -10.37
CA ASN A 281 3.11 14.31 -11.43
C ASN A 281 3.30 12.93 -12.09
N CYS A 282 2.20 12.18 -12.29
CA CYS A 282 2.22 10.83 -12.86
C CYS A 282 2.96 10.76 -14.22
N LYS A 283 2.80 11.80 -15.05
CA LYS A 283 3.39 11.87 -16.40
C LYS A 283 4.89 12.20 -16.38
N TYR A 284 5.48 12.50 -15.21
CA TYR A 284 6.93 12.70 -15.09
C TYR A 284 7.66 11.37 -15.30
N CYS A 285 7.27 10.33 -14.56
CA CYS A 285 7.85 8.99 -14.68
C CYS A 285 7.25 8.24 -15.87
N HIS A 286 5.92 8.26 -16.03
CA HIS A 286 5.22 7.59 -17.13
C HIS A 286 5.03 8.52 -18.32
N SER A 287 6.13 9.09 -18.82
CA SER A 287 6.12 10.13 -19.85
C SER A 287 5.52 9.68 -21.18
N SER A 288 5.72 8.41 -21.54
CA SER A 288 5.25 7.84 -22.81
C SER A 288 3.73 7.73 -22.89
N ALA A 289 3.01 7.84 -21.76
CA ALA A 289 1.54 7.83 -21.75
C ALA A 289 0.93 8.95 -22.62
N ARG A 290 1.67 10.03 -22.88
CA ARG A 290 1.22 11.17 -23.68
C ARG A 290 1.31 10.94 -25.19
N VAL A 291 2.20 10.06 -25.64
CA VAL A 291 2.61 9.98 -27.05
C VAL A 291 2.58 8.57 -27.63
N SER A 292 2.66 7.55 -26.78
CA SER A 292 2.76 6.15 -27.19
C SER A 292 1.53 5.37 -26.76
N LYS A 293 1.28 4.25 -27.46
CA LYS A 293 0.29 3.26 -27.05
C LYS A 293 0.60 2.65 -25.68
N ASN A 294 1.87 2.55 -25.33
CA ASN A 294 2.34 2.00 -24.06
C ASN A 294 2.89 3.13 -23.18
N ALA A 295 2.32 3.32 -22.00
CA ALA A 295 2.82 4.31 -21.03
C ALA A 295 4.25 4.03 -20.54
N GLY A 296 4.67 2.77 -20.58
CA GLY A 296 6.02 2.31 -20.23
C GLY A 296 6.30 2.34 -18.72
N ILE A 297 7.24 1.49 -18.31
CA ILE A 297 7.87 1.58 -16.98
C ILE A 297 9.06 2.54 -17.14
N PRO A 298 9.27 3.52 -16.24
CA PRO A 298 10.38 4.45 -16.34
C PRO A 298 11.72 3.69 -16.36
N SER A 299 12.65 4.17 -17.18
CA SER A 299 14.04 3.69 -17.11
C SER A 299 14.68 4.13 -15.78
N LEU A 300 15.69 3.40 -15.33
CA LEU A 300 16.38 3.72 -14.07
C LEU A 300 17.09 5.08 -14.10
N ASN A 301 17.33 5.65 -15.29
CA ASN A 301 17.86 7.01 -15.42
C ASN A 301 16.93 8.05 -14.80
N VAL A 302 15.60 7.87 -14.94
CA VAL A 302 14.62 8.77 -14.33
C VAL A 302 14.72 8.73 -12.81
N CYS A 303 14.92 7.53 -12.23
CA CYS A 303 15.14 7.38 -10.79
C CYS A 303 16.40 8.14 -10.35
N MET A 304 17.49 8.01 -11.10
CA MET A 304 18.77 8.62 -10.74
C MET A 304 18.82 10.15 -10.92
N ASN A 305 17.86 10.77 -11.61
CA ASN A 305 17.79 12.24 -11.69
C ASN A 305 17.62 12.89 -10.32
N CYS A 306 16.88 12.24 -9.41
CA CYS A 306 16.69 12.71 -8.04
C CYS A 306 17.56 11.91 -7.06
N HIS A 307 17.65 10.59 -7.24
CA HIS A 307 18.33 9.71 -6.29
C HIS A 307 19.86 9.83 -6.32
N LYS A 308 20.49 10.68 -7.13
CA LYS A 308 21.91 11.03 -6.92
C LYS A 308 22.14 11.78 -5.60
N ASN A 309 21.19 12.66 -5.25
CA ASN A 309 21.29 13.52 -4.06
C ASN A 309 20.40 13.05 -2.91
N ILE A 310 19.54 12.07 -3.14
CA ILE A 310 18.61 11.50 -2.15
C ILE A 310 19.02 10.06 -1.86
N ALA A 311 19.89 9.90 -0.86
CA ALA A 311 20.46 8.61 -0.46
C ALA A 311 19.71 7.91 0.69
N GLU A 312 18.84 8.63 1.38
CA GLU A 312 18.05 8.16 2.53
C GLU A 312 16.67 8.80 2.54
N VAL A 313 15.70 8.13 3.18
CA VAL A 313 14.37 8.69 3.42
C VAL A 313 14.30 9.50 4.72
N SER A 314 13.29 10.36 4.86
CA SER A 314 13.06 11.11 6.11
C SER A 314 12.55 10.19 7.23
N ASP A 315 12.91 10.46 8.49
CA ASP A 315 12.42 9.75 9.68
C ASP A 315 10.88 9.80 9.80
N THR A 316 10.24 10.81 9.21
CA THR A 316 8.78 10.99 9.20
C THR A 316 8.06 10.20 8.09
N THR A 317 8.79 9.47 7.25
CA THR A 317 8.22 8.74 6.08
C THR A 317 7.75 7.32 6.44
N ASN A 318 8.01 6.90 7.68
CA ASN A 318 7.69 5.56 8.18
C ASN A 318 6.18 5.27 8.13
N THR A 319 5.85 4.00 7.89
CA THR A 319 4.47 3.49 7.95
C THR A 319 4.40 2.29 8.89
N ASP A 320 3.18 1.89 9.24
CA ASP A 320 2.91 0.63 9.93
C ASP A 320 3.47 -0.54 9.11
N GLY A 321 4.65 -1.03 9.49
CA GLY A 321 5.36 -2.14 8.84
C GLY A 321 6.65 -1.79 8.08
N TYR A 322 6.91 -0.52 7.76
CA TYR A 322 8.15 -0.11 7.04
C TYR A 322 8.79 1.12 7.68
N GLY A 323 10.00 0.94 8.20
CA GLY A 323 10.81 2.02 8.77
C GLY A 323 11.90 2.54 7.83
N LYS A 324 12.56 3.63 8.23
CA LYS A 324 13.69 4.23 7.50
C LYS A 324 14.77 3.22 7.08
N PRO A 325 15.26 2.32 7.96
CA PRO A 325 16.28 1.35 7.55
C PRO A 325 15.82 0.44 6.41
N PHE A 326 14.53 0.10 6.36
CA PHE A 326 13.97 -0.71 5.29
C PHE A 326 13.99 0.05 3.96
N TYR A 327 13.51 1.30 3.94
CA TYR A 327 13.48 2.09 2.70
C TYR A 327 14.89 2.46 2.20
N ASP A 328 15.80 2.80 3.12
CA ASP A 328 17.21 3.09 2.77
C ASP A 328 17.88 1.89 2.10
N ALA A 329 17.55 0.67 2.55
CA ALA A 329 18.00 -0.57 1.91
C ALA A 329 17.38 -0.79 0.51
N GLN A 330 16.15 -0.32 0.26
CA GLN A 330 15.57 -0.38 -1.10
C GLN A 330 16.21 0.63 -2.05
N ILE A 331 16.60 1.82 -1.56
CA ILE A 331 17.37 2.79 -2.35
C ILE A 331 18.74 2.20 -2.71
N GLN A 332 19.35 1.43 -1.80
CA GLN A 332 20.61 0.74 -2.13
C GLN A 332 20.45 -0.23 -3.30
N LYS A 333 19.37 -1.01 -3.37
CA LYS A 333 19.11 -1.90 -4.52
C LYS A 333 19.00 -1.15 -5.85
N LEU A 334 18.44 0.07 -5.84
CA LEU A 334 18.42 0.91 -7.03
C LEU A 334 19.84 1.25 -7.47
N TYR A 335 20.72 1.64 -6.55
CA TYR A 335 22.11 1.95 -6.85
C TYR A 335 22.88 0.74 -7.35
N ASP A 336 22.65 -0.43 -6.77
CA ASP A 336 23.26 -1.68 -7.24
C ASP A 336 22.82 -1.98 -8.69
N ALA A 337 21.54 -1.75 -9.01
CA ALA A 337 21.01 -1.94 -10.36
C ALA A 337 21.61 -0.97 -11.40
N VAL A 338 21.81 0.30 -11.04
CA VAL A 338 22.41 1.30 -11.94
C VAL A 338 23.94 1.36 -11.86
N GLY A 339 24.55 0.64 -10.94
CA GLY A 339 25.98 0.70 -10.65
C GLY A 339 26.43 2.03 -10.07
N TRP A 340 25.67 2.67 -9.18
CA TRP A 340 26.01 3.95 -8.55
C TRP A 340 26.79 3.74 -7.24
N ASP A 341 27.96 4.37 -7.13
CA ASP A 341 28.75 4.39 -5.90
C ASP A 341 28.41 5.65 -5.08
N LYS A 342 27.83 5.44 -3.88
CA LYS A 342 27.47 6.52 -2.94
C LYS A 342 28.68 7.32 -2.44
N GLY A 343 29.81 6.67 -2.20
CA GLY A 343 31.01 7.30 -1.65
C GLY A 343 31.76 8.11 -2.70
N ALA A 344 31.97 7.49 -3.87
CA ALA A 344 32.69 8.12 -4.98
C ALA A 344 31.81 9.09 -5.80
N GLN A 345 30.48 9.07 -5.61
CA GLN A 345 29.50 9.86 -6.36
C GLN A 345 29.66 9.68 -7.88
N LYS A 346 29.91 8.44 -8.30
CA LYS A 346 30.20 8.07 -9.70
C LYS A 346 29.55 6.75 -10.06
N TYR A 347 29.26 6.58 -11.36
CA TYR A 347 28.85 5.30 -11.90
C TYR A 347 30.05 4.37 -12.09
N THR A 348 29.89 3.11 -11.70
CA THR A 348 30.89 2.05 -11.80
C THR A 348 30.95 1.41 -13.19
N GLY A 349 29.94 1.65 -14.04
CA GLY A 349 29.78 1.03 -15.36
C GLY A 349 29.19 -0.38 -15.34
N LYS A 350 28.95 -0.98 -14.15
CA LYS A 350 28.30 -2.28 -14.00
C LYS A 350 26.81 -2.09 -13.76
N THR A 351 25.97 -2.47 -14.71
CA THR A 351 24.51 -2.29 -14.62
C THR A 351 23.78 -3.61 -14.70
N THR A 352 22.65 -3.71 -14.00
CA THR A 352 21.73 -4.87 -14.06
C THR A 352 20.29 -4.35 -14.19
N PRO A 353 19.54 -4.78 -15.21
CA PRO A 353 18.16 -4.32 -15.38
C PRO A 353 17.26 -4.87 -14.27
N VAL A 354 16.37 -4.04 -13.76
CA VAL A 354 15.36 -4.45 -12.77
C VAL A 354 14.22 -5.19 -13.49
N LYS A 355 13.99 -6.44 -13.11
CA LYS A 355 12.93 -7.31 -13.66
C LYS A 355 11.59 -7.04 -12.99
N TRP A 356 10.97 -5.91 -13.33
CA TRP A 356 9.64 -5.54 -12.81
C TRP A 356 8.58 -6.58 -13.18
N VAL A 357 7.65 -6.84 -12.25
CA VAL A 357 6.48 -7.69 -12.50
C VAL A 357 5.35 -6.79 -12.99
N ARG A 358 4.91 -7.00 -14.23
CA ARG A 358 3.81 -6.24 -14.83
C ARG A 358 2.47 -6.73 -14.26
N ILE A 359 1.71 -5.81 -13.66
CA ILE A 359 0.41 -6.12 -13.03
C ILE A 359 -0.76 -6.00 -14.00
N HIS A 360 -0.80 -4.96 -14.84
CA HIS A 360 -1.89 -4.73 -15.78
C HIS A 360 -1.55 -5.35 -17.12
N ASN A 361 -2.19 -6.47 -17.43
CA ASN A 361 -2.05 -7.16 -18.70
C ASN A 361 -3.41 -7.21 -19.41
N LEU A 362 -3.35 -7.01 -20.72
CA LEU A 362 -4.42 -7.33 -21.64
C LEU A 362 -3.88 -8.38 -22.61
N PRO A 363 -4.74 -9.27 -23.14
CA PRO A 363 -4.34 -10.16 -24.21
C PRO A 363 -3.77 -9.40 -25.41
N ASP A 364 -2.87 -10.02 -26.15
CA ASP A 364 -2.16 -9.42 -27.28
C ASP A 364 -3.07 -9.09 -28.48
N PHE A 365 -4.17 -9.82 -28.64
CA PHE A 365 -5.23 -9.50 -29.59
C PHE A 365 -6.09 -8.29 -29.17
N ALA A 366 -5.82 -7.63 -28.03
CA ALA A 366 -6.48 -6.39 -27.65
C ALA A 366 -5.53 -5.21 -27.90
N TYR A 367 -5.95 -4.30 -28.77
CA TYR A 367 -5.23 -3.07 -29.06
C TYR A 367 -5.70 -1.95 -28.13
N PHE A 368 -4.84 -1.55 -27.20
CA PHE A 368 -5.06 -0.40 -26.32
C PHE A 368 -3.99 0.66 -26.53
N ASN A 369 -4.38 1.92 -26.61
CA ASN A 369 -3.48 3.05 -26.81
C ASN A 369 -3.63 4.11 -25.71
N HIS A 370 -2.62 4.25 -24.85
CA HIS A 370 -2.63 5.25 -23.77
C HIS A 370 -2.73 6.69 -24.28
N SER A 371 -2.05 7.08 -25.36
CA SER A 371 -2.04 8.48 -25.82
C SER A 371 -3.42 8.97 -26.27
N GLN A 372 -4.25 8.08 -26.82
CA GLN A 372 -5.63 8.42 -27.20
C GLN A 372 -6.48 8.73 -25.96
N HIS A 373 -6.35 7.92 -24.91
CA HIS A 373 -7.14 8.11 -23.69
C HIS A 373 -6.63 9.29 -22.85
N VAL A 374 -5.31 9.47 -22.77
CA VAL A 374 -4.68 10.48 -21.89
C VAL A 374 -4.61 11.85 -22.55
N THR A 375 -4.22 11.94 -23.82
CA THR A 375 -3.96 13.22 -24.50
C THR A 375 -5.18 13.72 -25.26
N VAL A 376 -5.88 12.83 -25.99
CA VAL A 376 -7.03 13.21 -26.81
C VAL A 376 -8.30 13.28 -25.97
N ALA A 377 -8.64 12.19 -25.28
CA ALA A 377 -9.84 12.14 -24.45
C ALA A 377 -9.68 12.85 -23.10
N GLY A 378 -8.45 13.05 -22.61
CA GLY A 378 -8.19 13.73 -21.33
C GLY A 378 -8.70 12.94 -20.12
N VAL A 379 -8.71 11.60 -20.19
CA VAL A 379 -9.15 10.75 -19.09
C VAL A 379 -8.15 10.81 -17.94
N GLU A 380 -8.65 11.05 -16.73
CA GLU A 380 -7.84 11.05 -15.52
C GLU A 380 -7.30 9.65 -15.19
N CYS A 381 -6.04 9.59 -14.76
CA CYS A 381 -5.31 8.33 -14.54
C CYS A 381 -6.02 7.45 -13.49
N GLN A 382 -6.58 8.09 -12.48
CA GLN A 382 -7.23 7.46 -11.33
C GLN A 382 -8.53 6.76 -11.69
N THR A 383 -9.20 7.19 -12.77
CA THR A 383 -10.43 6.54 -13.26
C THR A 383 -10.15 5.11 -13.69
N CYS A 384 -8.98 4.84 -14.27
CA CYS A 384 -8.60 3.50 -14.73
C CYS A 384 -7.76 2.74 -13.68
N HIS A 385 -6.77 3.39 -13.07
CA HIS A 385 -5.81 2.72 -12.18
C HIS A 385 -6.13 2.85 -10.68
N GLY A 386 -7.20 3.55 -10.32
CA GLY A 386 -7.56 3.84 -8.93
C GLY A 386 -6.72 4.97 -8.32
N PRO A 387 -6.87 5.24 -7.01
CA PRO A 387 -6.12 6.28 -6.31
C PRO A 387 -4.65 5.86 -6.05
N VAL A 388 -3.85 5.72 -7.10
CA VAL A 388 -2.46 5.22 -7.05
C VAL A 388 -1.58 5.98 -6.05
N GLN A 389 -1.84 7.27 -5.85
CA GLN A 389 -1.13 8.11 -4.89
C GLN A 389 -1.31 7.69 -3.42
N THR A 390 -2.23 6.77 -3.10
CA THR A 390 -2.41 6.22 -1.75
C THR A 390 -1.80 4.82 -1.60
N PHE A 391 -1.32 4.22 -2.69
CA PHE A 391 -0.85 2.83 -2.70
C PHE A 391 0.63 2.74 -2.30
N GLU A 392 0.88 2.02 -1.20
CA GLU A 392 2.23 1.63 -0.79
C GLU A 392 2.79 0.56 -1.73
N ILE A 393 1.99 -0.44 -2.07
CA ILE A 393 2.29 -1.45 -3.09
C ILE A 393 1.23 -1.32 -4.17
N MET A 394 1.68 -1.32 -5.43
CA MET A 394 0.76 -1.16 -6.55
C MET A 394 -0.18 -2.36 -6.67
N LYS A 395 -1.46 -2.09 -6.98
CA LYS A 395 -2.50 -3.11 -7.19
C LYS A 395 -3.33 -2.83 -8.42
N GLN A 396 -3.89 -3.88 -9.02
CA GLN A 396 -4.90 -3.72 -10.06
C GLN A 396 -6.24 -3.29 -9.45
N PHE A 397 -6.69 -2.09 -9.78
CA PHE A 397 -7.95 -1.53 -9.24
C PHE A 397 -9.15 -1.93 -10.11
N SER A 398 -9.07 -1.62 -11.40
CA SER A 398 -10.12 -1.91 -12.37
C SER A 398 -10.01 -3.35 -12.90
N PRO A 399 -11.14 -3.98 -13.29
CA PRO A 399 -11.12 -5.36 -13.77
C PRO A 399 -10.52 -5.49 -15.17
N LEU A 400 -10.55 -4.41 -15.98
CA LEU A 400 -10.05 -4.38 -17.36
C LEU A 400 -10.66 -5.45 -18.29
N THR A 401 -11.86 -5.92 -17.95
CA THR A 401 -12.65 -6.83 -18.79
C THR A 401 -13.29 -6.09 -19.95
N MET A 402 -13.62 -6.82 -21.03
CA MET A 402 -14.26 -6.24 -22.22
C MET A 402 -15.54 -5.46 -21.87
N GLY A 403 -16.39 -5.99 -20.99
CA GLY A 403 -17.62 -5.32 -20.56
C GLY A 403 -17.35 -3.97 -19.89
N TRP A 404 -16.29 -3.88 -19.09
CA TRP A 404 -15.88 -2.61 -18.45
C TRP A 404 -15.45 -1.57 -19.49
N CYS A 405 -14.68 -1.97 -20.51
CA CYS A 405 -14.27 -1.08 -21.60
C CYS A 405 -15.49 -0.55 -22.39
N ILE A 406 -16.41 -1.46 -22.75
CA ILE A 406 -17.62 -1.12 -23.51
C ILE A 406 -18.51 -0.16 -22.72
N ASP A 407 -18.73 -0.44 -21.43
CA ASP A 407 -19.55 0.41 -20.58
C ASP A 407 -18.95 1.80 -20.39
N CYS A 408 -17.63 1.92 -20.29
CA CYS A 408 -16.96 3.21 -20.28
C CYS A 408 -17.19 3.95 -21.61
N HIS A 409 -16.97 3.30 -22.75
CA HIS A 409 -17.15 3.92 -24.07
C HIS A 409 -18.59 4.37 -24.35
N ARG A 410 -19.58 3.70 -23.74
CA ARG A 410 -21.00 4.09 -23.82
C ARG A 410 -21.35 5.33 -23.00
N LYS A 411 -20.58 5.62 -21.95
CA LYS A 411 -20.89 6.68 -20.96
C LYS A 411 -19.98 7.89 -21.06
N THR A 412 -18.80 7.74 -21.67
CA THR A 412 -17.81 8.80 -21.78
C THR A 412 -18.04 9.62 -23.05
N ASP A 413 -18.28 10.92 -22.85
CA ASP A 413 -18.33 11.92 -23.91
C ASP A 413 -16.94 12.15 -24.51
N VAL A 414 -16.88 12.29 -25.83
CA VAL A 414 -15.67 12.69 -26.55
C VAL A 414 -15.50 14.19 -26.43
N LYS A 415 -14.30 14.63 -26.04
CA LYS A 415 -13.95 16.05 -26.01
C LYS A 415 -13.79 16.56 -27.44
N MET A 416 -14.76 17.35 -27.90
CA MET A 416 -14.82 17.86 -29.28
C MET A 416 -14.37 19.32 -29.37
N GLU A 417 -14.37 20.05 -28.24
CA GLU A 417 -13.95 21.44 -28.17
C GLU A 417 -12.45 21.59 -28.41
N GLY A 418 -12.08 22.45 -29.36
CA GLY A 418 -10.69 22.75 -29.70
C GLY A 418 -10.00 21.71 -30.59
N ASN A 419 -10.75 20.80 -31.21
CA ASN A 419 -10.22 19.85 -32.18
C ASN A 419 -10.90 19.99 -33.54
N ASP A 420 -10.22 20.65 -34.49
CA ASP A 420 -10.74 20.92 -35.83
C ASP A 420 -11.08 19.64 -36.62
N TYR A 421 -10.46 18.50 -36.28
CA TYR A 421 -10.76 17.20 -36.88
C TYR A 421 -12.23 16.80 -36.66
N TYR A 422 -12.80 17.11 -35.49
CA TYR A 422 -14.16 16.70 -35.15
C TYR A 422 -15.23 17.68 -35.62
N LYS A 423 -14.89 18.87 -36.13
CA LYS A 423 -15.90 19.88 -36.47
C LYS A 423 -16.97 19.37 -37.45
N LYS A 424 -16.53 18.76 -38.55
CA LYS A 424 -17.45 18.20 -39.56
C LYS A 424 -18.20 16.96 -39.06
N ILE A 425 -17.49 16.08 -38.35
CA ILE A 425 -18.03 14.83 -37.83
C ILE A 425 -19.05 15.08 -36.72
N HIS A 426 -18.79 16.08 -35.87
CA HIS A 426 -19.69 16.52 -34.82
C HIS A 426 -21.01 17.02 -35.40
N ASP A 427 -20.97 17.92 -36.39
CA ASP A 427 -22.18 18.48 -37.00
C ASP A 427 -23.04 17.40 -37.69
N GLU A 428 -22.42 16.44 -38.38
CA GLU A 428 -23.14 15.35 -39.06
C GLU A 428 -23.72 14.33 -38.07
N LEU A 429 -22.93 13.87 -37.09
CA LEU A 429 -23.36 12.85 -36.14
C LEU A 429 -24.30 13.42 -35.06
N SER A 430 -24.11 14.66 -34.63
CA SER A 430 -25.03 15.36 -33.73
C SER A 430 -26.42 15.46 -34.37
N LYS A 431 -26.51 15.86 -35.64
CA LYS A 431 -27.78 15.86 -36.39
C LYS A 431 -28.40 14.48 -36.53
N LYS A 432 -27.59 13.44 -36.77
CA LYS A 432 -28.06 12.06 -36.93
C LYS A 432 -28.63 11.48 -35.63
N TYR A 433 -27.97 11.72 -34.51
CA TYR A 433 -28.34 11.13 -33.22
C TYR A 433 -29.19 12.06 -32.34
N GLY A 434 -29.34 13.34 -32.72
CA GLY A 434 -30.12 14.33 -31.98
C GLY A 434 -29.51 14.69 -30.63
N VAL A 435 -28.18 14.66 -30.51
CA VAL A 435 -27.45 14.92 -29.25
C VAL A 435 -26.36 15.97 -29.41
N ASP A 436 -26.19 16.83 -28.41
CA ASP A 436 -25.15 17.86 -28.40
C ASP A 436 -23.76 17.30 -28.06
N LYS A 437 -23.70 16.10 -27.47
CA LYS A 437 -22.45 15.42 -27.11
C LYS A 437 -22.46 14.00 -27.65
N LEU A 438 -21.33 13.58 -28.19
CA LEU A 438 -21.13 12.25 -28.74
C LEU A 438 -20.27 11.43 -27.80
N THR A 439 -20.70 10.21 -27.55
CA THR A 439 -19.94 9.21 -26.80
C THR A 439 -18.95 8.50 -27.70
N ALA A 440 -17.92 7.89 -27.12
CA ALA A 440 -16.98 7.04 -27.88
C ALA A 440 -17.72 5.92 -28.65
N ALA A 441 -18.80 5.39 -28.08
CA ALA A 441 -19.66 4.40 -28.74
C ALA A 441 -20.32 4.94 -30.02
N GLN A 442 -20.85 6.17 -30.01
CA GLN A 442 -21.47 6.80 -31.19
C GLN A 442 -20.44 7.14 -32.28
N MET A 443 -19.16 7.27 -31.91
CA MET A 443 -18.04 7.46 -32.83
C MET A 443 -17.50 6.14 -33.42
N GLY A 444 -18.16 5.02 -33.15
CA GLY A 444 -17.76 3.68 -33.61
C GLY A 444 -16.70 3.01 -32.74
N GLY A 445 -16.47 3.49 -31.51
CA GLY A 445 -15.54 2.91 -30.54
C GLY A 445 -15.97 1.56 -29.95
N LEU A 446 -16.93 0.87 -30.58
CA LEU A 446 -17.43 -0.47 -30.23
C LEU A 446 -17.31 -1.46 -31.40
N GLU A 447 -16.63 -1.08 -32.50
CA GLU A 447 -16.38 -1.97 -33.63
C GLU A 447 -15.23 -2.93 -33.33
N CYS A 448 -15.42 -4.22 -33.62
CA CYS A 448 -14.42 -5.26 -33.32
C CYS A 448 -13.03 -4.96 -33.91
N GLY A 449 -13.00 -4.45 -35.15
CA GLY A 449 -11.77 -4.13 -35.88
C GLY A 449 -10.97 -2.96 -35.32
N LYS A 450 -11.56 -2.11 -34.45
CA LYS A 450 -10.86 -0.97 -33.82
C LYS A 450 -10.24 -1.32 -32.47
N CYS A 451 -10.69 -2.44 -31.88
CA CYS A 451 -10.28 -2.87 -30.55
C CYS A 451 -9.34 -4.08 -30.60
N HIS A 452 -9.42 -4.91 -31.64
CA HIS A 452 -8.72 -6.20 -31.68
C HIS A 452 -7.76 -6.42 -32.86
N TYR A 453 -7.72 -5.47 -33.79
CA TYR A 453 -6.89 -5.49 -35.00
C TYR A 453 -6.37 -4.07 -35.26
#